data_AF-A0A843XAC0-F1
#
_entry.id   AF-A0A843XAC0-F1
#
_cell.length_a   1.000
_cell.length_b   1.000
_cell.length_c   1.000
_cell.angle_alpha   90.00
_cell.angle_beta   90.00
_cell.angle_gamma   90.00
#
_symmetry.space_group_name_H-M   'P 1'
#
loop_
_entity.id
_entity.type
_entity.pdbx_description
1 polymer ?
#
loop_
_entity_poly.entity_id
_entity_poly.type
_entity_poly.pdbx_seq_one_letter_code
_entity_poly.pdbx_strand_id
1 'polypeptide(L)'
;MRIGPILAYHGGSGKTRFADAANLDLQSQQVLVPIANGSEEMEVVMVVDILRRAKIDVVVASVEKSTKIVASQNSVIVADKSLSAAAESVYDLIILPAFLAFHGLPGFFVVLANLELFLAILRLLAIS
;
A
#
# COMPACT_ATOMS: atom_id res chain seq x y z
N MET A 1 9.79 10.79 -27.39
CA MET A 1 9.02 11.63 -26.46
C MET A 1 9.69 11.54 -25.10
N ARG A 2 10.32 12.61 -24.61
CA ARG A 2 11.02 12.65 -23.31
C ARG A 2 10.16 13.50 -22.40
N ILE A 3 9.46 12.90 -21.44
CA ILE A 3 8.70 13.65 -20.43
C ILE A 3 9.70 13.96 -19.30
N GLY A 4 9.97 15.25 -19.08
CA GLY A 4 10.77 15.72 -17.94
C GLY A 4 10.01 15.59 -16.61
N PRO A 5 10.70 15.68 -15.47
CA PRO A 5 10.05 15.52 -14.16
C PRO A 5 9.07 16.65 -13.90
N ILE A 6 7.81 16.30 -13.62
CA ILE A 6 6.82 17.19 -13.04
C ILE A 6 6.82 16.94 -11.54
N LEU A 7 7.23 17.94 -10.75
CA LEU A 7 6.52 18.32 -9.52
C LEU A 7 7.00 19.72 -9.08
N ALA A 8 6.11 20.70 -9.19
CA ALA A 8 6.32 22.02 -8.61
C ALA A 8 5.75 22.02 -7.19
N TYR A 9 6.59 22.28 -6.19
CA TYR A 9 6.16 22.68 -4.85
C TYR A 9 6.49 24.17 -4.66
N HIS A 10 5.50 24.97 -4.28
CA HIS A 10 5.70 26.40 -3.98
C HIS A 10 5.03 26.76 -2.65
N GLY A 11 5.83 27.35 -1.75
CA GLY A 11 5.30 28.20 -0.68
C GLY A 11 6.04 28.14 0.66
N GLY A 12 7.28 28.64 0.74
CA GLY A 12 7.94 28.94 2.02
C GLY A 12 9.44 29.21 1.90
N SER A 13 9.85 30.46 2.11
CA SER A 13 11.23 30.98 1.98
C SER A 13 12.28 30.13 2.72
N GLY A 14 13.11 29.42 1.97
CA GLY A 14 14.27 28.72 2.51
C GLY A 14 14.77 27.62 1.58
N LYS A 15 15.73 27.95 0.70
CA LYS A 15 16.59 27.05 -0.08
C LYS A 15 15.88 25.77 -0.59
N THR A 16 15.49 25.77 -1.86
CA THR A 16 15.15 24.55 -2.60
C THR A 16 16.33 23.58 -2.57
N ARG A 17 16.38 22.72 -1.55
CA ARG A 17 17.14 21.49 -1.59
C ARG A 17 16.30 20.57 -2.47
N PHE A 18 16.71 20.41 -3.72
CA PHE A 18 16.48 19.14 -4.40
C PHE A 18 17.16 18.11 -3.51
N ALA A 19 16.45 17.54 -2.53
CA ALA A 19 16.93 16.32 -1.93
C ALA A 19 17.05 15.37 -3.12
N ASP A 20 18.26 14.93 -3.41
CA ASP A 20 18.54 14.01 -4.50
C ASP A 20 17.64 12.79 -4.30
N ALA A 21 16.51 12.71 -5.02
CA ALA A 21 15.67 11.51 -5.01
C ALA A 21 16.47 10.28 -5.48
N ALA A 22 17.62 10.52 -6.12
CA ALA A 22 18.64 9.53 -6.47
C ALA A 22 19.47 9.01 -5.27
N ASN A 23 19.33 9.61 -4.07
CA ASN A 23 20.10 9.27 -2.87
C ASN A 23 19.20 8.95 -1.65
N LEU A 24 17.93 8.63 -1.90
CA LEU A 24 17.09 7.94 -0.93
C LEU A 24 17.47 6.45 -0.97
N ASP A 25 18.06 5.94 0.10
CA ASP A 25 18.31 4.50 0.23
C ASP A 25 17.01 3.76 0.56
N LEU A 26 16.16 3.63 -0.46
CA LEU A 26 14.88 2.94 -0.38
C LEU A 26 15.04 1.42 -0.22
N GLN A 27 16.26 0.88 -0.41
CA GLN A 27 16.53 -0.56 -0.31
C GLN A 27 16.31 -1.11 1.11
N SER A 28 16.29 -0.22 2.11
CA SER A 28 16.07 -0.58 3.51
C SER A 28 14.62 -0.47 3.98
N GLN A 29 13.73 0.10 3.15
CA GLN A 29 12.33 0.32 3.55
C GLN A 29 11.46 -0.90 3.24
N GLN A 30 10.63 -1.26 4.22
CA GLN A 30 9.70 -2.37 4.14
C GLN A 30 8.25 -1.87 4.19
N VAL A 31 7.47 -2.21 3.17
CA VAL A 31 6.08 -1.78 2.99
C VAL A 31 5.12 -2.96 3.11
N LEU A 32 4.06 -2.78 3.89
CA LEU A 32 2.97 -3.75 4.01
C LEU A 32 1.81 -3.33 3.10
N VAL A 33 1.36 -4.27 2.27
CA VAL A 33 0.15 -4.13 1.44
C VAL A 33 -0.85 -5.20 1.86
N PRO A 34 -1.77 -4.91 2.78
CA PRO A 34 -2.80 -5.85 3.18
C PRO A 34 -3.89 -5.95 2.10
N ILE A 35 -4.34 -7.18 1.83
CA ILE A 35 -5.37 -7.51 0.85
C ILE A 35 -6.46 -8.40 1.46
N ALA A 36 -7.67 -8.31 0.92
CA ALA A 36 -8.85 -9.03 1.40
C ALA A 36 -9.71 -9.53 0.23
N ASN A 37 -10.68 -10.39 0.50
CA ASN A 37 -11.66 -10.76 -0.51
C ASN A 37 -12.47 -9.54 -0.96
N GLY A 38 -12.44 -9.21 -2.25
CA GLY A 38 -13.07 -8.01 -2.82
C GLY A 38 -12.13 -6.80 -2.97
N SER A 39 -10.84 -6.95 -2.69
CA SER A 39 -9.82 -5.94 -3.05
C SER A 39 -9.87 -5.63 -4.54
N GLU A 40 -9.67 -4.37 -4.91
CA GLU A 40 -9.54 -3.96 -6.31
C GLU A 40 -8.18 -4.38 -6.85
N GLU A 41 -8.18 -5.36 -7.76
CA GLU A 41 -6.95 -6.03 -8.19
C GLU A 41 -5.97 -5.11 -8.94
N MET A 42 -6.45 -4.11 -9.67
CA MET A 42 -5.59 -3.23 -10.46
C MET A 42 -4.74 -2.34 -9.54
N GLU A 43 -5.31 -1.81 -8.47
CA GLU A 43 -4.60 -1.05 -7.44
C GLU A 43 -3.59 -1.92 -6.70
N VAL A 44 -3.95 -3.16 -6.32
CA VAL A 44 -2.99 -4.08 -5.68
C VAL A 44 -1.78 -4.29 -6.60
N VAL A 45 -2.02 -4.64 -7.87
CA VAL A 45 -0.95 -4.93 -8.82
C VAL A 45 -0.11 -3.69 -9.10
N MET A 46 -0.73 -2.52 -9.32
CA MET A 46 -0.01 -1.28 -9.62
C MET A 46 0.89 -0.84 -8.47
N VAL A 47 0.38 -0.83 -7.24
CA VAL A 47 1.16 -0.42 -6.05
C VAL A 47 2.35 -1.35 -5.85
N VAL A 48 2.10 -2.66 -5.88
CA VAL A 48 3.14 -3.67 -5.67
C VAL A 48 4.20 -3.59 -6.78
N ASP A 49 3.78 -3.46 -8.05
CA ASP A 49 4.69 -3.35 -9.20
C ASP A 49 5.58 -2.10 -9.10
N ILE A 50 4.99 -0.92 -8.83
CA ILE A 50 5.73 0.34 -8.74
C ILE A 50 6.77 0.29 -7.62
N LEU A 51 6.38 -0.16 -6.41
CA LEU A 51 7.27 -0.18 -5.25
C LEU A 51 8.40 -1.20 -5.42
N ARG A 52 8.09 -2.41 -5.93
CA ARG A 52 9.12 -3.42 -6.21
C ARG A 52 10.08 -2.96 -7.32
N ARG A 53 9.60 -2.24 -8.35
CA ARG A 53 10.47 -1.60 -9.36
C ARG A 53 11.35 -0.50 -8.79
N ALA A 54 10.86 0.22 -7.77
CA ALA A 54 11.64 1.17 -6.99
C ALA A 54 12.59 0.50 -5.97
N LYS A 55 12.69 -0.83 -5.97
CA LYS A 55 13.55 -1.64 -5.08
C LYS A 55 13.20 -1.53 -3.59
N ILE A 56 11.94 -1.22 -3.30
CA ILE A 56 11.39 -1.28 -1.94
C ILE A 56 10.99 -2.73 -1.64
N ASP A 57 11.22 -3.19 -0.41
CA ASP A 57 10.73 -4.50 0.02
C ASP A 57 9.23 -4.40 0.30
N VAL A 58 8.43 -5.22 -0.38
CA VAL A 58 6.98 -5.16 -0.32
C VAL A 58 6.44 -6.52 0.08
N VAL A 59 5.79 -6.55 1.24
CA VAL A 59 5.06 -7.69 1.76
C VAL A 59 3.58 -7.51 1.46
N VAL A 60 3.03 -8.41 0.65
CA VAL A 60 1.59 -8.53 0.45
C VAL A 60 1.04 -9.49 1.51
N ALA A 61 0.09 -9.02 2.33
CA ALA A 61 -0.46 -9.80 3.44
C ALA A 61 -1.97 -10.02 3.29
N SER A 62 -2.41 -11.27 3.35
CA SER A 62 -3.84 -11.56 3.34
C SER A 62 -4.45 -11.36 4.72
N VAL A 63 -5.53 -10.59 4.83
CA VAL A 63 -6.32 -10.48 6.07
C VAL A 63 -7.21 -11.71 6.30
N GLU A 64 -7.36 -12.55 5.29
CA GLU A 64 -8.17 -13.76 5.32
C GLU A 64 -7.43 -14.91 6.02
N LYS A 65 -8.15 -16.00 6.31
CA LYS A 65 -7.56 -17.24 6.84
C LYS A 65 -6.59 -17.92 5.86
N SER A 66 -6.72 -17.62 4.57
CA SER A 66 -5.92 -18.17 3.47
C SER A 66 -5.03 -17.08 2.88
N THR A 67 -3.85 -17.42 2.39
CA THR A 67 -3.02 -16.49 1.60
C THR A 67 -3.59 -16.20 0.21
N LYS A 68 -4.55 -17.02 -0.26
CA LYS A 68 -5.30 -16.76 -1.49
C LYS A 68 -6.56 -15.96 -1.17
N ILE A 69 -6.76 -14.85 -1.87
CA ILE A 69 -8.00 -14.05 -1.85
C ILE A 69 -8.64 -14.03 -3.23
N VAL A 70 -9.95 -13.78 -3.28
CA VAL A 70 -10.69 -13.50 -4.51
C VAL A 70 -10.93 -12.01 -4.59
N ALA A 71 -10.34 -11.34 -5.58
CA ALA A 71 -10.47 -9.91 -5.80
C ALA A 71 -11.84 -9.53 -6.38
N SER A 72 -12.07 -8.23 -6.56
CA SER A 72 -13.38 -7.67 -6.92
C SER A 72 -13.98 -8.24 -8.21
N GLN A 73 -13.16 -8.49 -9.24
CA GLN A 73 -13.60 -9.07 -10.52
C GLN A 73 -13.24 -10.56 -10.64
N ASN A 74 -13.30 -11.30 -9.53
CA ASN A 74 -13.10 -12.75 -9.47
C ASN A 74 -11.68 -13.24 -9.82
N SER A 75 -10.69 -12.34 -9.93
CA SER A 75 -9.28 -12.76 -10.03
C SER A 75 -8.78 -13.31 -8.70
N VAL A 76 -7.82 -14.24 -8.74
CA VAL A 76 -7.21 -14.81 -7.53
C VAL A 76 -5.85 -14.17 -7.31
N ILE A 77 -5.67 -13.53 -6.17
CA ILE A 77 -4.39 -12.98 -5.75
C ILE A 77 -3.83 -13.85 -4.63
N VAL A 78 -2.55 -14.20 -4.73
CA VAL A 78 -1.84 -14.96 -3.70
C VAL A 78 -0.92 -14.00 -2.96
N ALA A 79 -1.22 -13.75 -1.68
CA ALA A 79 -0.38 -12.98 -0.77
C ALA A 79 0.90 -13.74 -0.39
N ASP A 80 1.92 -13.00 0.03
CA ASP A 80 3.19 -13.56 0.51
C ASP A 80 3.01 -14.29 1.85
N LYS A 81 2.17 -13.74 2.75
CA LYS A 81 1.84 -14.35 4.06
C LYS A 81 0.48 -13.90 4.59
N SER A 82 0.04 -14.47 5.71
CA SER A 82 -1.13 -13.99 6.45
C SER A 82 -0.82 -12.68 7.17
N LEU A 83 -1.85 -11.88 7.46
CA LEU A 83 -1.72 -10.66 8.24
C LEU A 83 -1.21 -10.93 9.66
N SER A 84 -1.60 -12.05 10.27
CA SER A 84 -1.08 -12.45 11.58
C SER A 84 0.44 -12.64 11.56
N ALA A 85 0.98 -13.31 10.54
CA ALA A 85 2.42 -13.50 10.38
C ALA A 85 3.13 -12.21 9.92
N ALA A 86 2.42 -11.30 9.27
CA ALA A 86 2.95 -9.98 8.95
C ALA A 86 3.06 -9.09 10.20
N ALA A 87 2.11 -9.17 11.13
CA ALA A 87 2.07 -8.37 12.36
C ALA A 87 3.25 -8.66 13.33
N GLU A 88 4.00 -9.74 13.11
CA GLU A 88 5.24 -10.06 13.82
C GLU A 88 6.45 -9.23 13.32
N SER A 89 6.29 -8.42 12.28
CA SER A 89 7.32 -7.57 11.66
C SER A 89 6.97 -6.09 11.81
N VAL A 90 7.99 -5.22 11.75
CA VAL A 90 7.83 -3.76 11.68
C VAL A 90 7.89 -3.33 10.21
N TYR A 91 7.07 -2.35 9.84
CA TYR A 91 7.00 -1.78 8.50
C TYR A 91 7.10 -0.27 8.57
N ASP A 92 7.77 0.33 7.59
CA ASP A 92 7.90 1.79 7.48
C ASP A 92 6.62 2.43 6.91
N LEU A 93 5.85 1.65 6.15
CA LEU A 93 4.63 2.10 5.51
C LEU A 93 3.60 0.99 5.39
N ILE A 94 2.33 1.34 5.55
CA ILE A 94 1.19 0.49 5.19
C ILE A 94 0.41 1.19 4.09
N ILE A 95 0.21 0.50 2.98
CA ILE A 95 -0.58 1.02 1.87
C ILE A 95 -1.83 0.18 1.75
N LEU A 96 -3.00 0.83 1.88
CA LEU A 96 -4.29 0.18 1.69
C LEU A 96 -4.76 0.35 0.25
N PRO A 97 -4.76 -0.71 -0.57
CA PRO A 97 -5.47 -0.71 -1.84
C PRO A 97 -6.96 -0.51 -1.57
N ALA A 98 -7.65 0.18 -2.47
CA ALA A 98 -9.07 0.41 -2.33
C ALA A 98 -9.83 -0.92 -2.23
N PHE A 99 -10.83 -0.90 -1.34
CA PHE A 99 -11.77 -1.99 -1.16
C PHE A 99 -13.13 -1.53 -1.65
N LEU A 100 -13.75 -2.25 -2.59
CA LEU A 100 -15.05 -1.85 -3.13
C LEU A 100 -16.22 -2.06 -2.16
N ALA A 101 -16.00 -2.57 -0.94
CA ALA A 101 -17.12 -2.85 -0.05
C ALA A 101 -17.58 -1.70 0.85
N PHE A 102 -17.04 -0.48 0.74
CA PHE A 102 -17.56 0.63 1.55
C PHE A 102 -18.47 1.56 0.74
N HIS A 103 -19.77 1.22 0.74
CA HIS A 103 -20.87 2.19 0.77
C HIS A 103 -20.87 3.31 -0.29
N GLY A 104 -20.50 3.01 -1.54
CA GLY A 104 -20.63 3.97 -2.66
C GLY A 104 -19.63 5.12 -2.65
N LEU A 105 -18.57 5.04 -1.85
CA LEU A 105 -17.43 5.97 -1.95
C LEU A 105 -16.47 5.48 -3.05
N PRO A 106 -16.10 6.32 -4.02
CA PRO A 106 -15.07 5.97 -5.01
C PRO A 106 -13.74 5.69 -4.29
N GLY A 107 -13.03 4.65 -4.76
CA GLY A 107 -11.82 4.11 -4.15
C GLY A 107 -10.85 5.19 -3.67
N PHE A 108 -10.66 5.26 -2.36
CA PHE A 108 -9.64 6.10 -1.75
C PHE A 108 -8.43 5.23 -1.43
N PHE A 109 -7.31 5.53 -2.08
CA PHE A 109 -5.99 5.07 -1.67
C PHE A 109 -5.67 5.70 -0.30
N VAL A 110 -5.56 4.88 0.75
CA VAL A 110 -5.19 5.37 2.08
C VAL A 110 -3.78 4.90 2.40
N VAL A 111 -2.86 5.86 2.40
CA VAL A 111 -1.51 5.66 2.95
C VAL A 111 -1.60 5.85 4.45
N LEU A 112 -1.31 4.80 5.21
CA LEU A 112 -1.23 4.89 6.66
C LEU A 112 0.23 4.82 7.08
N ALA A 113 0.67 5.87 7.77
CA ALA A 113 1.97 5.89 8.42
C ALA A 113 1.95 5.21 9.81
N ASN A 114 0.78 4.75 10.29
CA ASN A 114 0.61 4.22 11.64
C ASN A 114 -0.21 2.92 11.66
N LEU A 115 0.42 1.85 12.18
CA LEU A 115 -0.19 0.52 12.35
C LEU A 115 -1.41 0.54 13.29
N GLU A 116 -1.44 1.40 14.32
CA GLU A 116 -2.60 1.52 15.23
C GLU A 116 -3.86 2.01 14.51
N LEU A 117 -3.70 2.97 13.58
CA LEU A 117 -4.79 3.49 12.78
C LEU A 117 -5.30 2.44 11.78
N PHE A 118 -4.38 1.64 11.23
CA PHE A 118 -4.74 0.50 10.37
C PHE A 118 -5.52 -0.57 11.15
N LEU A 119 -5.04 -0.97 12.34
CA LEU A 119 -5.74 -1.94 13.18
C LEU A 119 -7.10 -1.43 13.64
N ALA A 120 -7.24 -0.13 13.90
CA ALA A 120 -8.53 0.50 14.18
C ALA A 120 -9.50 0.41 12.99
N ILE A 121 -9.00 0.64 11.76
CA ILE A 121 -9.80 0.49 10.53
C ILE A 121 -10.20 -0.97 10.31
N LEU A 122 -9.28 -1.93 10.46
CA LEU A 122 -9.61 -3.34 10.35
C LEU A 122 -10.64 -3.78 11.39
N ARG A 123 -10.53 -3.32 12.65
CA ARG A 123 -11.53 -3.59 13.69
C ARG A 123 -12.89 -2.98 13.34
N LEU A 124 -12.92 -1.79 12.75
CA LEU A 124 -14.16 -1.16 12.29
C LEU A 124 -14.80 -1.95 11.13
N LEU A 125 -13.99 -2.50 10.23
CA LEU A 125 -14.45 -3.29 9.08
C LEU A 125 -14.83 -4.74 9.43
N ALA A 126 -14.24 -5.32 10.47
CA ALA A 126 -14.50 -6.69 10.92
C ALA A 126 -15.72 -6.84 11.86
N ILE A 127 -16.53 -5.79 12.04
CA ILE A 127 -17.76 -5.79 12.87
C ILE A 127 -19.05 -5.98 12.03
N SER A 128 -18.96 -6.18 10.72
CA SER A 128 -20.14 -6.52 9.87
C SER A 128 -20.34 -8.01 9.66
#